data_AF-A0A1S1TJ60-F1
#
_entry.id   AF-A0A1S1TJ60-F1
#
_cell.length_a   1.000
_cell.length_b   1.000
_cell.length_c   1.000
_cell.angle_alpha   90.00
_cell.angle_beta   90.00
_cell.angle_gamma   90.00
#
_symmetry.space_group_name_H-M   'P 1'
#
loop_
_entity.id
_entity.type
_entity.pdbx_description
1 polymer ?
#
loop_
_entity_poly.entity_id
_entity_poly.type
_entity_poly.pdbx_seq_one_letter_code
_entity_poly.pdbx_strand_id
1 'polypeptide(L)'
;MNLKATRQRQKALRDANRRAKRPDRDDVARVALFWLIRRAIEKDQQMELEKFQNKIVSMLTDQGFDERECDVVFDDLVAKYRMGGSPFRRKIHLIYPDGPDQEV
;
A
#
# COMPACT_ATOMS: atom_id res chain seq x y z
N MET A 1 32.69 8.46 3.99
CA MET A 1 31.43 8.92 3.35
C MET A 1 30.67 9.80 4.34
N ASN A 2 30.34 11.05 4.02
CA ASN A 2 29.79 12.01 5.01
C ASN A 2 28.27 11.84 5.20
N LEU A 3 27.85 11.40 6.39
CA LEU A 3 26.43 11.16 6.75
C LEU A 3 25.52 12.38 6.52
N LYS A 4 26.04 13.61 6.69
CA LYS A 4 25.26 14.84 6.45
C LYS A 4 24.91 15.01 4.98
N ALA A 5 25.86 14.72 4.09
CA ALA A 5 25.65 14.81 2.64
C ALA A 5 24.66 13.73 2.15
N THR A 6 24.74 12.50 2.67
CA THR A 6 23.78 11.43 2.34
C THR A 6 22.36 11.78 2.77
N ARG A 7 22.19 12.32 3.99
CA ARG A 7 20.88 12.76 4.50
C ARG A 7 20.29 13.89 3.67
N GLN A 8 21.09 14.89 3.29
CA GLN A 8 20.63 16.00 2.45
C GLN A 8 20.19 15.51 1.06
N ARG A 9 20.94 14.61 0.43
CA ARG A 9 20.56 14.01 -0.86
C ARG A 9 19.25 13.23 -0.77
N GLN A 10 19.09 12.40 0.26
CA GLN A 10 17.82 11.67 0.47
C GLN A 10 16.64 12.59 0.71
N LYS A 11 16.83 13.70 1.46
CA LYS A 11 15.78 14.70 1.67
C LYS A 11 15.38 15.36 0.34
N ALA A 12 16.35 15.84 -0.44
CA ALA A 12 16.10 16.47 -1.74
C ALA A 12 15.35 15.52 -2.69
N LEU A 13 15.71 14.23 -2.70
CA LEU A 13 15.01 13.21 -3.49
C LEU A 13 13.55 13.02 -3.04
N ARG A 14 13.31 12.97 -1.72
CA ARG A 14 11.94 12.87 -1.17
C ARG A 14 11.09 14.09 -1.52
N ASP A 15 11.66 15.29 -1.42
CA ASP A 15 10.96 16.54 -1.73
C ASP A 15 10.67 16.68 -3.23
N ALA A 16 11.59 16.22 -4.10
CA ALA A 16 11.36 16.16 -5.54
C ALA A 16 10.24 15.16 -5.90
N ASN A 17 10.27 13.95 -5.33
CA ASN A 17 9.22 12.95 -5.53
C ASN A 17 7.85 13.46 -5.04
N ARG A 18 7.82 14.15 -3.89
CA ARG A 18 6.61 14.77 -3.34
C ARG A 18 6.03 15.82 -4.27
N ARG A 19 6.87 16.75 -4.77
CA ARG A 19 6.45 17.78 -5.74
C ARG A 19 5.94 17.17 -7.05
N ALA A 20 6.60 16.10 -7.52
CA ALA A 20 6.17 15.35 -8.70
C ALA A 20 4.93 14.46 -8.46
N LYS A 21 4.38 14.42 -7.23
CA LYS A 21 3.27 13.52 -6.82
C LYS A 21 3.53 12.07 -7.20
N ARG A 22 4.80 11.65 -7.17
CA ARG A 22 5.22 10.33 -7.62
C ARG A 22 4.80 9.28 -6.57
N PRO A 23 4.01 8.25 -6.94
CA PRO A 23 3.71 7.16 -6.03
C PRO A 23 4.97 6.35 -5.75
N ASP A 24 5.08 5.83 -4.53
CA ASP A 24 6.12 4.85 -4.20
C ASP A 24 5.67 3.41 -4.56
N ARG A 25 6.55 2.43 -4.37
CA ARG A 25 6.24 1.01 -4.63
C ARG A 25 5.07 0.53 -3.78
N ASP A 26 5.01 0.99 -2.53
CA ASP A 26 3.98 0.60 -1.59
C ASP A 26 2.61 1.14 -2.02
N ASP A 27 2.56 2.38 -2.51
CA ASP A 27 1.38 2.99 -3.12
C ASP A 27 0.80 2.18 -4.26
N VAL A 28 1.65 1.68 -5.15
CA VAL A 28 1.20 0.82 -6.25
C VAL A 28 0.74 -0.54 -5.71
N ALA A 29 1.50 -1.15 -4.81
CA ALA A 29 1.20 -2.46 -4.24
C ALA A 29 -0.16 -2.47 -3.52
N ARG A 30 -0.41 -1.48 -2.67
CA ARG A 30 -1.66 -1.39 -1.90
C ARG A 30 -2.88 -1.07 -2.77
N VAL A 31 -2.70 -0.34 -3.88
CA VAL A 31 -3.77 -0.15 -4.88
C VAL A 31 -4.04 -1.43 -5.68
N ALA A 32 -2.98 -2.12 -6.11
CA ALA A 32 -3.11 -3.38 -6.85
C ALA A 32 -3.79 -4.45 -5.99
N LEU A 33 -3.41 -4.59 -4.72
CA LEU A 33 -4.00 -5.56 -3.79
C LEU A 33 -5.49 -5.28 -3.57
N PHE A 34 -5.85 -4.02 -3.29
CA PHE A 34 -7.24 -3.61 -3.17
C PHE A 34 -8.06 -3.97 -4.41
N TRP A 35 -7.55 -3.63 -5.59
CA TRP A 35 -8.25 -3.90 -6.84
C TRP A 35 -8.41 -5.40 -7.11
N LEU A 36 -7.38 -6.22 -6.87
CA LEU A 36 -7.44 -7.67 -7.05
C LEU A 36 -8.50 -8.33 -6.16
N ILE A 37 -8.49 -8.00 -4.87
CA ILE A 37 -9.46 -8.54 -3.90
C ILE A 37 -10.88 -8.09 -4.27
N ARG A 38 -11.08 -6.79 -4.53
CA ARG A 38 -12.39 -6.25 -4.95
C ARG A 38 -12.91 -6.92 -6.20
N ARG A 39 -12.07 -7.04 -7.23
CA ARG A 39 -12.42 -7.69 -8.48
C ARG A 39 -12.84 -9.14 -8.27
N ALA A 40 -12.11 -9.90 -7.46
CA ALA A 40 -12.45 -11.30 -7.19
C ALA A 40 -13.81 -11.41 -6.49
N ILE A 41 -14.09 -10.55 -5.50
CA ILE A 41 -15.38 -10.48 -4.81
C ILE A 41 -16.51 -10.10 -5.79
N GLU A 42 -16.31 -9.05 -6.59
CA GLU A 42 -17.32 -8.55 -7.55
C GLU A 42 -17.63 -9.55 -8.68
N LYS A 43 -16.70 -10.47 -8.97
CA LYS A 43 -16.85 -11.51 -9.99
C LYS A 43 -17.22 -12.87 -9.42
N ASP A 44 -17.48 -12.96 -8.11
CA ASP A 44 -17.78 -14.21 -7.40
C ASP A 44 -16.69 -15.29 -7.61
N GLN A 45 -15.43 -14.86 -7.67
CA GLN A 45 -14.27 -15.71 -7.94
C GLN A 45 -13.60 -16.16 -6.63
N GLN A 46 -14.38 -16.75 -5.72
CA GLN A 46 -13.89 -17.11 -4.38
C GLN A 46 -12.69 -18.07 -4.43
N MET A 47 -12.72 -19.07 -5.32
CA MET A 47 -11.61 -20.02 -5.51
C MET A 47 -10.32 -19.35 -5.99
N GLU A 48 -10.42 -18.32 -6.83
CA GLU A 48 -9.23 -17.61 -7.31
C GLU A 48 -8.67 -16.67 -6.24
N LEU A 49 -9.54 -16.09 -5.40
CA LEU A 49 -9.12 -15.31 -4.24
C LEU A 49 -8.36 -16.18 -3.22
N GLU A 50 -8.84 -17.39 -2.96
CA GLU A 50 -8.17 -18.35 -2.06
C GLU A 50 -6.80 -18.80 -2.60
N LYS A 51 -6.70 -19.15 -3.89
CA LYS A 51 -5.40 -19.46 -4.52
C LYS A 51 -4.43 -18.29 -4.42
N PHE A 52 -4.93 -17.07 -4.62
CA PHE A 52 -4.14 -15.86 -4.52
C PHE A 52 -3.65 -15.63 -3.08
N GLN A 53 -4.51 -15.80 -2.07
CA GLN A 53 -4.16 -15.75 -0.65
C GLN A 53 -3.04 -16.76 -0.33
N ASN A 54 -3.26 -18.04 -0.65
CA ASN A 54 -2.29 -19.11 -0.40
C ASN A 54 -0.92 -18.79 -1.02
N LYS A 55 -0.91 -18.21 -2.23
CA LYS A 55 0.34 -17.83 -2.89
C LYS A 55 1.05 -16.68 -2.18
N ILE A 56 0.32 -15.65 -1.76
CA ILE A 56 0.88 -14.50 -1.03
C ILE A 56 1.41 -14.94 0.34
N VAL A 57 0.64 -15.73 1.09
CA VAL A 57 1.01 -16.27 2.39
C VAL A 57 2.28 -17.11 2.27
N SER A 58 2.35 -18.04 1.32
CA SER A 58 3.57 -18.81 1.04
C SER A 58 4.78 -17.92 0.77
N MET A 59 4.64 -16.86 -0.03
CA MET A 59 5.74 -15.93 -0.33
C MET A 59 6.17 -15.08 0.88
N LEU A 60 5.28 -14.83 1.83
CA LEU A 60 5.61 -14.15 3.09
C LEU A 60 6.28 -15.12 4.07
N THR A 61 5.79 -16.35 4.17
CA THR A 61 6.41 -17.41 4.98
C THR A 61 7.83 -17.70 4.50
N ASP A 62 8.09 -17.70 3.19
CA ASP A 62 9.44 -17.84 2.61
C ASP A 62 10.40 -16.71 3.05
N GLN A 63 9.88 -15.54 3.44
CA GLN A 63 10.66 -14.43 4.00
C GLN A 63 10.86 -14.55 5.52
N GLY A 64 10.24 -15.53 6.17
CA GLY A 64 10.31 -15.78 7.61
C GLY A 64 9.18 -15.16 8.43
N PHE A 65 8.07 -14.72 7.79
CA PHE A 65 6.87 -14.33 8.53
C PHE A 65 6.12 -15.56 9.05
N ASP A 66 5.39 -15.41 10.15
CA ASP A 66 4.52 -16.47 10.66
C ASP A 66 3.32 -16.64 9.72
N GLU A 67 3.07 -17.89 9.30
CA GLU A 67 2.03 -18.22 8.34
C GLU A 67 0.62 -17.83 8.84
N ARG A 68 0.31 -18.10 10.11
CA ARG A 68 -1.00 -17.81 10.69
C ARG A 68 -1.24 -16.32 10.80
N GLU A 69 -0.21 -15.56 11.18
CA GLU A 69 -0.29 -14.10 11.20
C GLU A 69 -0.48 -13.54 9.78
N CYS A 70 0.13 -14.15 8.76
CA CYS A 70 -0.09 -13.75 7.37
C CYS A 70 -1.53 -14.01 6.91
N ASP A 71 -2.10 -15.16 7.27
CA ASP A 71 -3.50 -15.49 6.98
C ASP A 71 -4.46 -14.49 7.63
N VAL A 72 -4.30 -14.22 8.92
CA VAL A 72 -5.16 -13.27 9.66
C VAL A 72 -5.11 -11.88 9.01
N VAL A 73 -3.91 -11.39 8.68
CA VAL A 73 -3.76 -10.08 8.01
C VAL A 73 -4.43 -10.07 6.64
N PHE A 74 -4.35 -11.16 5.87
CA PHE A 74 -4.99 -11.25 4.57
C PHE A 74 -6.52 -11.27 4.68
N ASP A 75 -7.05 -12.07 5.61
CA ASP A 75 -8.50 -12.16 5.87
C ASP A 75 -9.08 -10.81 6.32
N ASP A 76 -8.36 -10.09 7.18
CA ASP A 76 -8.71 -8.74 7.61
C ASP A 76 -8.76 -7.76 6.42
N LEU A 77 -7.83 -7.88 5.47
CA LEU A 77 -7.83 -7.07 4.24
C LEU A 77 -9.04 -7.41 3.36
N VAL A 78 -9.37 -8.68 3.20
CA VAL A 78 -10.56 -9.12 2.45
C VAL A 78 -11.83 -8.55 3.08
N ALA A 79 -11.98 -8.69 4.40
CA ALA A 79 -13.12 -8.16 5.15
C ALA A 79 -13.22 -6.63 4.98
N LYS A 80 -12.11 -5.92 5.16
CA LYS A 80 -12.06 -4.46 5.00
C LYS A 80 -12.43 -4.01 3.60
N TYR A 81 -11.95 -4.70 2.57
CA TYR A 81 -12.18 -4.30 1.18
C TYR A 81 -13.59 -4.67 0.69
N ARG A 82 -14.27 -5.61 1.35
CA ARG A 82 -15.68 -5.94 1.07
C ARG A 82 -16.65 -4.82 1.45
N MET A 83 -16.37 -4.04 2.49
CA MET A 83 -17.31 -3.04 3.06
C MET A 83 -17.57 -1.80 2.16
N GLY A 84 -16.96 -1.72 0.98
CA GLY A 84 -17.12 -0.60 0.05
C GLY A 84 -16.33 0.65 0.44
N GLY A 85 -16.20 1.59 -0.51
CA GLY A 85 -15.40 2.80 -0.33
C GLY A 85 -13.89 2.63 -0.60
N SER A 86 -13.16 3.73 -0.54
CA SER A 86 -11.70 3.74 -0.70
C SER A 86 -11.02 3.50 0.65
N PRO A 87 -10.24 2.43 0.83
CA PRO A 87 -9.56 2.14 2.09
C PRO A 87 -8.31 3.01 2.32
N PHE A 88 -8.00 3.90 1.38
CA PHE A 88 -6.74 4.64 1.35
C PHE A 88 -6.83 5.92 2.16
N ARG A 89 -5.94 6.04 3.15
CA ARG A 89 -5.74 7.30 3.86
C ARG A 89 -5.27 8.37 2.88
N ARG A 90 -5.90 9.54 2.93
CA ARG A 90 -5.49 10.70 2.12
C ARG A 90 -4.07 11.12 2.52
N LYS A 91 -3.20 11.36 1.52
CA LYS A 91 -1.85 11.88 1.76
C LYS A 91 -1.90 13.41 1.76
N ILE A 92 -1.51 14.03 2.88
CA ILE A 92 -1.58 15.49 3.09
C ILE A 92 -0.86 16.25 1.97
N HIS A 93 0.32 15.79 1.55
CA HIS A 93 1.07 16.45 0.47
C HIS A 93 0.45 16.32 -0.93
N LEU A 94 -0.55 15.44 -1.11
CA LEU A 94 -1.35 15.38 -2.33
C LEU A 94 -2.55 16.34 -2.28
N ILE A 95 -2.99 16.70 -1.07
CA ILE A 95 -4.07 17.67 -0.83
C ILE A 95 -3.50 19.09 -0.83
N TYR A 96 -2.40 19.29 -0.10
CA TYR A 96 -1.69 20.56 0.09
C TYR A 96 -0.28 20.43 -0.49
N PRO A 97 -0.11 20.60 -1.81
CA PRO A 97 1.20 20.47 -2.46
C PRO A 97 2.21 21.53 -1.99
N ASP A 98 1.72 22.69 -1.55
CA ASP A 98 2.53 23.84 -1.14
C ASP A 98 2.64 24.02 0.39
N GLY A 99 2.05 23.12 1.17
CA GLY A 99 2.06 23.14 2.65
C GLY A 99 0.67 23.40 3.26
N PRO A 100 0.43 22.99 4.52
CA PRO A 100 -0.87 23.13 5.18
C PRO A 100 -1.22 24.59 5.56
N ASP A 101 -0.31 25.54 5.39
CA ASP A 101 -0.46 26.94 5.81
C ASP A 101 -1.16 27.82 4.75
N GLN A 102 -2.10 27.26 3.99
CA GLN A 102 -3.10 28.06 3.26
C GLN A 102 -4.39 28.02 4.07
N GLU A 103 -4.55 29.03 4.94
CA GLU A 103 -5.79 29.37 5.61
C GLU A 103 -6.95 29.41 4.59
N VAL A 104 -8.04 28.71 4.92
CA VAL A 104 -9.36 28.86 4.29
C VAL A 104 -10.11 29.94 5.04
#